data_AF-A0A7X7TAY3-F1
#
_entry.id   AF-A0A7X7TAY3-F1
#
_cell.length_a   1.000
_cell.length_b   1.000
_cell.length_c   1.000
_cell.angle_alpha   90.00
_cell.angle_beta   90.00
_cell.angle_gamma   90.00
#
_symmetry.space_group_name_H-M   'P 1'
#
loop_
_entity.id
_entity.type
_entity.pdbx_description
1 polymer ?
#
loop_
_entity_poly.entity_id
_entity_poly.type
_entity_poly.pdbx_seq_one_letter_code
_entity_poly.pdbx_strand_id
1 'polypeptide(L)'
;MGSALAAGVSGLKVHEQMLDVAGNNLSNVNTVGYKSSNITFAELLSQTIKKASGPTGSLGGTNPQQAGSGVGVSAVSRNMSQGNLYSTGQDLDVAIDGQGYFVLSDGTQSVYTRRGSFAVDADNTLVDPATGFKVQRIGSEGEADGFQTAGDSSIHIPWDASMPARATSQVTMNGNLRSSASADDATVHKLTANAAFTTGGGTPITATTYMSSLDQWTTPLAVGDTGTLRVTYVPEGGGAPITSDITWTGAAAGAGATVQDILDDITALFSRSTATINADGKIVITDDEGGYSQAQITSMTYIPDAADSLTVPTFFNLTTPGGNDSKAFNINVYDSMGEPHVLSGYLVKTDDTNVWDMVIPSISGETAPSWSGYNIDSATFNRRISGIQFNSDGSYAGLVSSAE
;
A
#
# COMPACT_ATOMS: atom_id res chain seq x y z
N MET A 1 71.95 -19.07 -48.43
CA MET A 1 72.14 -18.55 -47.06
C MET A 1 71.05 -17.58 -46.61
N GLY A 2 70.34 -16.84 -47.49
CA GLY A 2 69.29 -15.90 -47.07
C GLY A 2 68.02 -16.53 -46.46
N SER A 3 67.63 -17.74 -46.87
CA SER A 3 66.39 -18.39 -46.39
C SER A 3 66.43 -18.83 -44.93
N ALA A 4 67.56 -19.38 -44.46
CA ALA A 4 67.73 -19.81 -43.07
C ALA A 4 67.79 -18.61 -42.11
N LEU A 5 68.46 -17.53 -42.51
CA LEU A 5 68.51 -16.30 -41.72
C LEU A 5 67.12 -15.64 -41.61
N ALA A 6 66.37 -15.56 -42.72
CA ALA A 6 65.02 -15.02 -42.72
C ALA A 6 64.05 -15.83 -41.84
N ALA A 7 64.12 -17.17 -41.92
CA ALA A 7 63.34 -18.04 -41.05
C ALA A 7 63.71 -17.87 -39.57
N GLY A 8 65.01 -17.79 -39.24
CA GLY A 8 65.49 -17.55 -37.87
C GLY A 8 65.05 -16.18 -37.31
N VAL A 9 65.13 -15.11 -38.11
CA VAL A 9 64.66 -13.77 -37.72
C VAL A 9 63.14 -13.75 -37.53
N SER A 10 62.38 -14.46 -38.36
CA SER A 10 60.91 -14.57 -38.20
C SER A 10 60.53 -15.26 -36.88
N GLY A 11 61.25 -16.32 -36.50
CA GLY A 11 61.05 -17.00 -35.22
C GLY A 11 61.37 -16.11 -34.02
N LEU A 12 62.48 -15.35 -34.08
CA LEU A 12 62.86 -14.43 -33.01
C LEU A 12 61.80 -13.33 -32.79
N LYS A 13 61.29 -12.73 -33.87
CA LYS A 13 60.26 -11.69 -33.80
C LYS A 13 58.94 -12.20 -33.23
N VAL A 14 58.53 -13.41 -33.61
CA VAL A 14 57.31 -14.03 -33.09
C VAL A 14 57.45 -14.36 -31.60
N HIS A 15 58.63 -14.79 -31.14
CA HIS A 15 58.90 -14.99 -29.73
C HIS A 15 58.97 -13.68 -28.92
N GLU A 16 59.49 -12.60 -29.50
CA GLU A 16 59.43 -11.26 -28.88
C GLU A 16 57.97 -10.85 -28.61
N GLN A 17 57.10 -10.96 -29.61
CA GLN A 17 55.67 -10.66 -29.45
C GLN A 17 54.98 -11.58 -28.43
N MET A 18 55.39 -12.85 -28.35
CA MET A 18 54.91 -13.77 -27.32
C MET A 18 55.30 -13.31 -25.92
N LEU A 19 56.54 -12.86 -25.74
CA LEU A 19 57.02 -12.33 -24.47
C LEU A 19 56.29 -11.04 -24.10
N ASP A 20 55.97 -10.17 -25.06
CA ASP A 20 55.18 -8.95 -24.81
C ASP A 20 53.77 -9.29 -24.31
N VAL A 21 53.09 -10.25 -24.95
CA VAL A 21 51.75 -10.70 -24.52
C VAL A 21 51.81 -11.35 -23.14
N ALA A 22 52.81 -12.19 -22.89
CA ALA A 22 53.02 -12.81 -21.58
C ALA A 22 53.33 -11.76 -20.50
N GLY A 23 54.17 -10.77 -20.81
CA GLY A 23 54.51 -9.66 -19.92
C GLY A 23 53.29 -8.79 -19.59
N ASN A 24 52.43 -8.51 -20.58
CA ASN A 24 51.19 -7.77 -20.38
C ASN A 24 50.21 -8.55 -19.48
N ASN A 25 50.05 -9.86 -19.72
CA ASN A 25 49.20 -10.71 -18.88
C ASN A 25 49.71 -10.76 -17.43
N LEU A 26 51.03 -10.92 -17.24
CA LEU A 26 51.63 -10.97 -15.91
C LEU A 26 51.48 -9.63 -15.17
N SER A 27 51.66 -8.51 -15.87
CA SER A 27 51.51 -7.17 -15.28
C SER A 27 50.09 -6.88 -14.81
N ASN A 28 49.08 -7.49 -15.45
CA ASN A 28 47.66 -7.27 -15.16
C ASN A 28 47.02 -8.40 -14.34
N VAL A 29 47.81 -9.27 -13.71
CA VAL A 29 47.30 -10.44 -12.96
C VAL A 29 46.32 -10.05 -11.83
N ASN A 30 46.53 -8.88 -11.22
CA ASN A 30 45.70 -8.36 -10.13
C ASN A 30 44.67 -7.32 -10.59
N THR A 31 44.60 -7.02 -11.89
CA THR A 31 43.64 -6.05 -12.42
C THR A 31 42.26 -6.69 -12.50
N VAL A 32 41.30 -6.16 -11.74
CA VAL A 32 39.94 -6.68 -11.68
C VAL A 32 39.28 -6.62 -13.06
N GLY A 33 38.69 -7.73 -13.50
CA GLY A 33 38.00 -7.84 -14.78
C GLY A 33 38.90 -7.98 -16.01
N TYR A 34 40.23 -8.10 -15.83
CA TYR A 34 41.16 -8.33 -16.94
C TYR A 34 40.91 -9.68 -17.62
N LYS A 35 41.02 -9.70 -18.95
CA LYS A 35 40.92 -10.91 -19.78
C LYS A 35 42.26 -11.17 -20.45
N SER A 36 42.89 -12.30 -20.11
CA SER A 36 44.21 -12.65 -20.63
C SER A 36 44.19 -12.83 -22.14
N SER A 37 45.28 -12.47 -22.80
CA SER A 37 45.43 -12.65 -24.24
C SER A 37 46.35 -13.84 -24.55
N ASN A 38 46.01 -14.63 -25.56
CA ASN A 38 46.82 -15.72 -26.08
C ASN A 38 47.25 -15.43 -27.53
N ILE A 39 48.51 -15.75 -27.85
CA ILE A 39 49.08 -15.60 -29.18
C ILE A 39 49.07 -16.95 -29.90
N THR A 40 48.66 -16.97 -31.17
CA THR A 40 48.69 -18.16 -32.02
C THR A 40 49.64 -17.92 -33.19
N PHE A 41 50.51 -18.89 -33.46
CA PHE A 41 51.47 -18.83 -34.56
C PHE A 41 50.98 -19.64 -35.76
N ALA A 42 51.37 -19.23 -36.96
CA ALA A 42 51.13 -19.96 -38.20
C ALA A 42 52.39 -20.00 -39.06
N GLU A 43 52.60 -21.10 -39.77
CA GLU A 43 53.68 -21.21 -40.75
C GLU A 43 53.43 -20.29 -41.95
N LEU A 44 54.50 -19.69 -42.48
CA LEU A 44 54.45 -18.94 -43.73
C LEU A 44 54.49 -19.91 -44.92
N LEU A 45 53.87 -19.51 -46.05
CA LEU A 45 53.73 -20.36 -47.23
C LEU A 45 55.08 -20.98 -47.66
N SER A 46 55.15 -22.30 -47.63
CA SER A 46 56.35 -23.06 -48.03
C SER A 46 56.63 -22.93 -49.53
N GLN A 47 57.90 -22.71 -49.89
CA GLN A 47 58.32 -22.69 -51.29
C GLN A 47 58.52 -24.12 -51.81
N THR A 48 57.82 -24.48 -52.88
CA THR A 48 57.97 -25.81 -53.51
C THR A 48 59.09 -25.78 -54.56
N ILE A 49 60.18 -26.47 -54.26
CA ILE A 49 61.38 -26.56 -55.12
C ILE A 49 61.20 -27.65 -56.18
N LYS A 50 60.56 -28.77 -55.81
CA LYS A 50 60.24 -29.87 -56.74
C LYS A 50 58.84 -30.39 -56.44
N LYS A 51 58.00 -30.50 -57.47
CA LYS A 51 56.67 -31.09 -57.36
C LYS A 51 56.77 -32.61 -57.15
N ALA A 52 55.79 -33.17 -56.47
CA ALA A 52 55.65 -34.61 -56.35
C ALA A 52 55.47 -35.24 -57.75
N SER A 53 56.01 -36.44 -57.97
CA SER A 53 55.80 -37.20 -59.21
C SER A 53 55.33 -38.61 -58.91
N GLY A 54 54.41 -39.13 -59.74
CA GLY A 54 53.95 -40.51 -59.66
C GLY A 54 55.00 -41.50 -60.20
N PRO A 55 54.92 -42.78 -59.81
CA PRO A 55 55.82 -43.82 -60.31
C PRO A 55 55.65 -44.02 -61.83
N THR A 56 56.76 -44.30 -62.51
CA THR A 56 56.81 -44.68 -63.94
C THR A 56 57.30 -46.12 -64.07
N GLY A 57 57.15 -46.75 -65.24
CA GLY A 57 57.47 -48.18 -65.45
C GLY A 57 58.89 -48.62 -65.10
N SER A 58 59.83 -47.68 -64.89
CA SER A 58 61.22 -47.94 -64.55
C SER A 58 61.72 -47.20 -63.29
N LEU A 59 60.93 -46.29 -62.68
CA LEU A 59 61.30 -45.55 -61.46
C LEU A 59 60.10 -45.33 -60.52
N GLY A 60 60.35 -45.38 -59.20
CA GLY A 60 59.35 -45.05 -58.17
C GLY A 60 58.96 -43.56 -58.14
N GLY A 61 57.85 -43.26 -57.47
CA GLY A 61 57.40 -41.87 -57.28
C GLY A 61 58.33 -41.07 -56.36
N THR A 62 58.30 -39.75 -56.48
CA THR A 62 59.12 -38.85 -55.64
C THR A 62 58.27 -37.90 -54.82
N ASN A 63 58.62 -37.73 -53.55
CA ASN A 63 57.99 -36.74 -52.66
C ASN A 63 58.27 -35.30 -53.14
N PRO A 64 57.35 -34.36 -52.86
CA PRO A 64 57.60 -32.95 -53.11
C PRO A 64 58.72 -32.45 -52.19
N GLN A 65 59.62 -31.65 -52.74
CA GLN A 65 60.66 -30.99 -51.95
C GLN A 65 60.18 -29.56 -51.67
N GLN A 66 59.87 -29.29 -50.41
CA GLN A 66 59.41 -27.99 -49.94
C GLN A 66 60.38 -27.43 -48.92
N ALA A 67 60.60 -26.13 -48.98
CA ALA A 67 61.36 -25.38 -47.99
C ALA A 67 60.39 -24.41 -47.27
N GLY A 68 60.32 -24.53 -45.94
CA GLY A 68 59.51 -23.65 -45.10
C GLY A 68 60.02 -22.21 -45.17
N SER A 69 59.08 -21.24 -45.24
CA SER A 69 59.41 -19.82 -45.36
C SER A 69 59.47 -19.08 -44.01
N GLY A 70 59.32 -19.78 -42.88
CA GLY A 70 59.35 -19.23 -41.53
C GLY A 70 58.00 -19.30 -40.82
N VAL A 71 57.84 -18.51 -39.76
CA VAL A 71 56.65 -18.44 -38.91
C VAL A 71 56.18 -16.99 -38.75
N GLY A 72 54.87 -16.79 -38.61
CA GLY A 72 54.25 -15.50 -38.31
C GLY A 72 53.20 -15.61 -37.21
N VAL A 73 52.73 -14.47 -36.73
CA VAL A 73 51.58 -14.41 -35.83
C VAL A 73 50.30 -14.50 -36.63
N SER A 74 49.45 -15.47 -36.28
CA SER A 74 48.13 -15.65 -36.87
C SER A 74 47.09 -14.75 -36.20
N ALA A 75 47.08 -14.71 -34.87
CA ALA A 75 46.12 -13.94 -34.10
C ALA A 75 46.59 -13.74 -32.65
N VAL A 76 46.13 -12.65 -32.04
CA VAL A 76 46.14 -12.45 -30.59
C VAL A 76 44.67 -12.41 -30.15
N SER A 77 44.20 -13.47 -29.51
CA SER A 77 42.82 -13.59 -29.03
C SER A 77 42.75 -13.34 -27.53
N ARG A 78 41.58 -12.90 -27.04
CA ARG A 78 41.31 -12.76 -25.61
C ARG A 78 40.62 -14.03 -25.11
N ASN A 79 41.06 -14.55 -23.97
CA ASN A 79 40.38 -15.60 -23.26
C ASN A 79 39.26 -15.01 -22.40
N MET A 80 38.00 -15.33 -22.74
CA MET A 80 36.81 -14.84 -22.05
C MET A 80 36.38 -15.70 -20.86
N SER A 81 37.13 -16.75 -20.50
CA SER A 81 36.80 -17.62 -19.37
C SER A 81 36.57 -16.83 -18.07
N GLN A 82 35.68 -17.35 -17.21
CA GLN A 82 35.42 -16.76 -15.90
C GLN A 82 36.64 -16.93 -14.99
N GLY A 83 36.99 -15.87 -14.25
CA GLY A 83 38.03 -15.91 -13.23
C GLY A 83 37.46 -16.16 -11.84
N ASN A 84 38.32 -16.24 -10.84
CA ASN A 84 37.90 -16.38 -9.44
C ASN A 84 37.19 -15.11 -8.97
N LEU A 85 36.12 -15.29 -8.20
CA LEU A 85 35.40 -14.22 -7.53
C LEU A 85 35.87 -14.15 -6.08
N TYR A 86 36.15 -12.94 -5.60
CA TYR A 86 36.55 -12.68 -4.22
C TYR A 86 35.55 -11.70 -3.61
N SER A 87 35.08 -11.99 -2.38
CA SER A 87 34.21 -11.08 -1.63
C SER A 87 35.04 -9.95 -1.06
N THR A 88 34.66 -8.70 -1.35
CA THR A 88 35.33 -7.49 -0.84
C THR A 88 34.69 -6.96 0.45
N GLY A 89 33.42 -7.32 0.71
CA GLY A 89 32.65 -6.83 1.86
C GLY A 89 32.07 -5.42 1.66
N GLN A 90 32.16 -4.86 0.46
CA GLN A 90 31.56 -3.57 0.10
C GLN A 90 30.27 -3.79 -0.69
N ASP A 91 29.18 -3.15 -0.27
CA ASP A 91 27.83 -3.42 -0.80
C ASP A 91 27.67 -3.05 -2.29
N LEU A 92 28.45 -2.08 -2.77
CA LEU A 92 28.43 -1.60 -4.17
C LEU A 92 29.43 -2.33 -5.07
N ASP A 93 30.21 -3.27 -4.52
CA ASP A 93 31.10 -4.12 -5.31
C ASP A 93 30.35 -5.35 -5.79
N VAL A 94 30.06 -5.37 -7.09
CA VAL A 94 29.31 -6.44 -7.73
C VAL A 94 30.16 -7.18 -8.76
N ALA A 95 29.91 -8.47 -8.89
CA ALA A 95 30.49 -9.28 -9.94
C ALA A 95 29.41 -10.13 -10.59
N ILE A 96 29.39 -10.17 -11.92
CA ILE A 96 28.54 -11.11 -12.65
C ILE A 96 29.20 -12.50 -12.55
N ASP A 97 28.43 -13.53 -12.26
CA ASP A 97 28.85 -14.92 -12.45
C ASP A 97 28.28 -15.43 -13.78
N GLY A 98 29.14 -15.95 -14.65
CA GLY A 98 28.79 -16.32 -16.03
C GLY A 98 29.01 -15.22 -17.08
N GLN A 99 28.21 -15.26 -18.14
CA GLN A 99 28.36 -14.37 -19.30
C GLN A 99 27.60 -13.05 -19.09
N GLY A 100 28.22 -11.93 -19.47
CA GLY A 100 27.61 -10.61 -19.36
C GLY A 100 28.63 -9.50 -19.13
N TYR A 101 28.18 -8.25 -19.31
CA TYR A 101 28.95 -7.03 -19.06
C TYR A 101 28.08 -6.00 -18.35
N PHE A 102 28.70 -5.17 -17.53
CA PHE A 102 28.08 -3.93 -17.08
C PHE A 102 28.16 -2.89 -18.19
N VAL A 103 27.09 -2.11 -18.33
CA VAL A 103 27.02 -1.00 -19.27
C VAL A 103 27.27 0.29 -18.51
N LEU A 104 28.22 1.09 -18.99
CA LEU A 104 28.45 2.45 -18.50
C LEU A 104 28.30 3.43 -19.65
N SER A 105 28.13 4.70 -19.33
CA SER A 105 28.14 5.80 -20.29
C SER A 105 29.37 6.67 -20.05
N ASP A 106 30.12 6.95 -21.12
CA ASP A 106 31.18 7.97 -21.12
C ASP A 106 30.63 9.38 -21.39
N GLY A 107 29.30 9.52 -21.45
CA GLY A 107 28.57 10.74 -21.80
C GLY A 107 28.18 10.85 -23.27
N THR A 108 28.81 10.07 -24.15
CA THR A 108 28.51 10.05 -25.60
C THR A 108 28.03 8.68 -26.07
N GLN A 109 28.61 7.61 -25.54
CA GLN A 109 28.37 6.24 -25.97
C GLN A 109 28.36 5.27 -24.78
N SER A 110 27.72 4.14 -24.99
CA SER A 110 27.74 3.02 -24.04
C SER A 110 29.06 2.25 -24.15
N VAL A 111 29.74 2.08 -23.02
CA VAL A 111 30.95 1.27 -22.87
C VAL A 111 30.66 0.05 -22.00
N TYR A 112 31.37 -1.05 -22.25
CA TYR A 112 31.14 -2.32 -21.59
C TYR A 112 32.34 -2.70 -20.72
N THR A 113 32.09 -3.04 -19.47
CA THR A 113 33.13 -3.49 -18.53
C THR A 113 32.73 -4.75 -17.78
N ARG A 114 33.73 -5.46 -17.27
CA ARG A 114 33.54 -6.56 -16.33
C ARG A 114 33.93 -6.20 -14.89
N ARG A 115 34.52 -5.02 -14.69
CA ARG A 115 34.86 -4.48 -13.39
C ARG A 115 33.60 -3.90 -12.76
N GLY A 116 33.20 -4.40 -11.59
CA GLY A 116 32.00 -3.93 -10.90
C GLY A 116 32.29 -3.29 -9.55
N SER A 117 33.42 -2.59 -9.43
CA SER A 117 33.68 -1.74 -8.26
C SER A 117 33.06 -0.36 -8.51
N PHE A 118 31.87 -0.13 -7.97
CA PHE A 118 31.12 1.11 -8.19
C PHE A 118 31.04 1.95 -6.92
N ALA A 119 30.83 3.24 -7.09
CA ALA A 119 30.66 4.21 -6.01
C ALA A 119 29.55 5.19 -6.36
N VAL A 120 28.99 5.86 -5.35
CA VAL A 120 27.99 6.91 -5.55
C VAL A 120 28.70 8.26 -5.59
N ASP A 121 28.38 9.08 -6.58
CA ASP A 121 28.90 10.46 -6.70
C ASP A 121 28.08 11.46 -5.87
N ALA A 122 28.47 12.74 -5.90
CA ALA A 122 27.78 13.81 -5.16
C ALA A 122 26.35 14.08 -5.67
N ASP A 123 26.06 13.70 -6.92
CA ASP A 123 24.73 13.80 -7.53
C ASP A 123 23.92 12.52 -7.31
N ASN A 124 24.31 11.69 -6.33
CA ASN A 124 23.68 10.42 -5.99
C ASN A 124 23.61 9.43 -7.17
N THR A 125 24.48 9.55 -8.18
CA THR A 125 24.53 8.64 -9.33
C THR A 125 25.57 7.55 -9.10
N LEU A 126 25.26 6.32 -9.51
CA LEU A 126 26.21 5.22 -9.47
C LEU A 126 27.24 5.36 -10.60
N VAL A 127 28.51 5.45 -10.23
CA VAL A 127 29.64 5.67 -11.16
C VAL A 127 30.76 4.66 -10.92
N ASP A 128 31.59 4.46 -11.93
CA ASP A 128 32.91 3.85 -11.73
C ASP A 128 33.90 4.93 -11.23
N PRO A 129 34.44 4.80 -9.99
CA PRO A 129 35.33 5.80 -9.41
C PRO A 129 36.67 5.98 -10.15
N ALA A 130 37.09 5.02 -10.98
CA ALA A 130 38.34 5.12 -11.73
C ALA A 130 38.20 5.93 -13.03
N THR A 131 37.02 5.92 -13.64
CA THR A 131 36.77 6.57 -14.95
C THR A 131 35.80 7.74 -14.86
N GLY A 132 34.96 7.79 -13.82
CA GLY A 132 33.83 8.71 -13.71
C GLY A 132 32.63 8.33 -14.58
N PHE A 133 32.64 7.16 -15.22
CA PHE A 133 31.55 6.75 -16.11
C PHE A 133 30.32 6.31 -15.32
N LYS A 134 29.15 6.72 -15.79
CA LYS A 134 27.86 6.46 -15.12
C LYS A 134 27.36 5.07 -15.47
N VAL A 135 27.03 4.28 -14.47
CA VAL A 135 26.46 2.94 -14.66
C VAL A 135 25.04 3.07 -15.20
N GLN A 136 24.75 2.31 -16.26
CA GLN A 136 23.46 2.37 -16.95
C GLN A 136 22.57 1.19 -16.53
N ARG A 137 21.30 1.47 -16.26
CA ARG A 137 20.23 0.49 -16.05
C ARG A 137 19.59 0.07 -17.36
N ILE A 138 18.99 -1.11 -17.33
CA ILE A 138 18.14 -1.62 -18.40
C ILE A 138 16.73 -1.73 -17.83
N GLY A 139 15.75 -1.12 -18.51
CA GLY A 139 14.35 -1.12 -18.09
C GLY A 139 13.91 0.15 -17.36
N SER A 140 12.64 0.17 -16.95
CA SER A 140 11.96 1.30 -16.31
C SER A 140 11.76 1.11 -14.80
N GLU A 141 12.38 0.10 -14.20
CA GLU A 141 12.30 -0.17 -12.76
C GLU A 141 12.74 1.06 -11.96
N GLY A 142 11.90 1.47 -11.01
CA GLY A 142 12.09 2.66 -10.17
C GLY A 142 11.59 3.99 -10.73
N GLU A 143 11.11 4.04 -11.98
CA GLU A 143 10.46 5.24 -12.52
C GLU A 143 9.08 5.46 -11.89
N ALA A 144 8.30 4.39 -11.74
CA ALA A 144 6.96 4.44 -11.16
C ALA A 144 6.98 4.84 -9.68
N ASP A 145 8.04 4.46 -8.97
CA ASP A 145 8.25 4.81 -7.55
C ASP A 145 8.94 6.18 -7.38
N GLY A 146 9.37 6.82 -8.48
CA GLY A 146 9.92 8.18 -8.48
C GLY A 146 11.38 8.30 -8.05
N PHE A 147 12.10 7.20 -7.85
CA PHE A 147 13.54 7.25 -7.49
C PHE A 147 14.48 7.16 -8.70
N GLN A 148 13.97 6.81 -9.88
CA GLN A 148 14.68 6.91 -11.17
C GLN A 148 13.98 7.89 -12.11
N THR A 149 14.76 8.58 -12.95
CA THR A 149 14.23 9.54 -13.91
C THR A 149 13.86 8.85 -15.23
N ALA A 150 12.62 9.03 -15.68
CA ALA A 150 12.17 8.51 -16.97
C ALA A 150 12.99 9.10 -18.13
N GLY A 151 13.55 8.23 -18.97
CA GLY A 151 14.41 8.62 -20.09
C GLY A 151 15.89 8.84 -19.74
N ASP A 152 16.27 8.82 -18.46
CA ASP A 152 17.66 8.68 -18.04
C ASP A 152 17.92 7.22 -17.65
N SER A 153 18.87 6.61 -18.34
CA SER A 153 19.33 5.26 -18.06
C SER A 153 20.42 5.22 -16.98
N SER A 154 20.88 6.35 -16.44
CA SER A 154 21.81 6.38 -15.31
C SER A 154 21.12 5.94 -14.03
N ILE A 155 21.80 5.16 -13.19
CA ILE A 155 21.26 4.70 -11.89
C ILE A 155 21.43 5.81 -10.84
N HIS A 156 20.31 6.30 -10.32
CA HIS A 156 20.28 7.25 -9.20
C HIS A 156 19.93 6.53 -7.88
N ILE A 157 20.68 6.80 -6.80
CA ILE A 157 20.53 6.21 -5.47
C ILE A 157 20.26 7.35 -4.47
N PRO A 158 18.99 7.70 -4.23
CA PRO A 158 18.69 8.81 -3.34
C PRO A 158 18.87 8.41 -1.87
N TRP A 159 19.92 8.92 -1.23
CA TRP A 159 20.19 8.70 0.20
C TRP A 159 19.31 9.56 1.13
N ASP A 160 18.64 10.58 0.57
CA ASP A 160 17.81 11.55 1.30
C ASP A 160 16.35 11.57 0.82
N ALA A 161 15.93 10.55 0.05
CA ALA A 161 14.52 10.44 -0.34
C ALA A 161 13.72 9.81 0.80
N SER A 162 12.85 10.61 1.42
CA SER A 162 11.77 10.06 2.24
C SER A 162 10.77 9.35 1.33
N MET A 163 10.48 8.08 1.62
CA MET A 163 9.44 7.35 0.90
C MET A 163 8.08 8.02 1.16
N PRO A 164 7.30 8.35 0.11
CA PRO A 164 5.99 8.94 0.32
C PRO A 164 5.08 7.93 1.02
N ALA A 165 4.28 8.43 1.97
CA ALA A 165 3.24 7.62 2.60
C ALA A 165 2.21 7.17 1.55
N ARG A 166 1.69 5.95 1.71
CA ARG A 166 0.60 5.41 0.89
C ARG A 166 -0.59 5.12 1.79
N ALA A 167 -1.69 5.80 1.50
CA ALA A 167 -2.96 5.54 2.17
C ALA A 167 -3.43 4.11 1.92
N THR A 168 -4.06 3.50 2.92
CA THR A 168 -4.58 2.13 2.80
C THR A 168 -5.75 2.10 1.82
N SER A 169 -5.64 1.31 0.74
CA SER A 169 -6.70 1.16 -0.27
C SER A 169 -7.53 -0.11 -0.11
N GLN A 170 -6.98 -1.14 0.54
CA GLN A 170 -7.66 -2.42 0.72
C GLN A 170 -7.30 -3.02 2.08
N VAL A 171 -8.31 -3.59 2.74
CA VAL A 171 -8.16 -4.38 3.96
C VAL A 171 -8.70 -5.78 3.69
N THR A 172 -7.91 -6.80 3.99
CA THR A 172 -8.34 -8.21 3.91
C THR A 172 -8.49 -8.76 5.32
N MET A 173 -9.66 -9.33 5.62
CA MET A 173 -9.96 -9.93 6.92
C MET A 173 -10.22 -11.42 6.75
N ASN A 174 -9.71 -12.22 7.68
CA ASN A 174 -9.93 -13.66 7.74
C ASN A 174 -10.36 -14.04 9.16
N GLY A 175 -11.40 -14.86 9.28
CA GLY A 175 -11.90 -15.31 10.58
C GLY A 175 -13.08 -16.26 10.45
N ASN A 176 -13.46 -16.86 11.57
CA ASN A 176 -14.61 -17.75 11.67
C ASN A 176 -15.71 -17.05 12.47
N LEU A 177 -16.92 -17.00 11.90
CA LEU A 177 -18.12 -16.53 12.56
C LEU A 177 -19.01 -17.72 12.92
N ARG A 178 -19.68 -17.66 14.07
CA ARG A 178 -20.48 -18.78 14.55
C ARG A 178 -21.84 -18.87 13.86
N SER A 179 -22.17 -20.04 13.32
CA SER A 179 -23.46 -20.28 12.66
C SER A 179 -24.64 -20.36 13.63
N SER A 180 -24.42 -20.68 14.91
CA SER A 180 -25.43 -20.64 15.97
C SER A 180 -25.31 -19.37 16.81
N ALA A 181 -26.44 -18.80 17.23
CA ALA A 181 -26.50 -17.76 18.26
C ALA A 181 -27.39 -18.25 19.40
N SER A 182 -26.99 -17.98 20.65
CA SER A 182 -27.83 -18.18 21.82
C SER A 182 -28.48 -16.86 22.22
N ALA A 183 -29.66 -16.90 22.85
CA ALA A 183 -30.31 -15.72 23.39
C ALA A 183 -29.43 -15.00 24.44
N ASP A 184 -28.61 -15.75 25.19
CA ASP A 184 -27.69 -15.21 26.20
C ASP A 184 -26.54 -14.38 25.60
N ASP A 185 -26.31 -14.49 24.28
CA ASP A 185 -25.27 -13.76 23.59
C ASP A 185 -25.77 -12.52 22.83
N ALA A 186 -27.07 -12.28 22.85
CA ALA A 186 -27.66 -11.16 22.14
C ALA A 186 -27.20 -9.84 22.79
N THR A 187 -26.70 -8.92 21.98
CA THR A 187 -26.29 -7.60 22.45
C THR A 187 -27.42 -6.60 22.32
N VAL A 188 -27.52 -5.72 23.31
CA VAL A 188 -28.49 -4.63 23.32
C VAL A 188 -27.94 -3.48 22.48
N HIS A 189 -28.74 -3.01 21.52
CA HIS A 189 -28.38 -1.85 20.71
C HIS A 189 -28.35 -0.59 21.57
N LYS A 190 -27.32 0.23 21.42
CA LYS A 190 -27.16 1.46 22.19
C LYS A 190 -26.61 2.61 21.35
N LEU A 191 -27.35 3.71 21.32
CA LEU A 191 -26.97 4.98 20.71
C LEU A 191 -26.76 6.04 21.77
N THR A 192 -25.74 6.88 21.64
CA THR A 192 -25.47 7.98 22.58
C THR A 192 -25.28 9.29 21.81
N ALA A 193 -26.01 10.33 22.20
CA ALA A 193 -25.88 11.66 21.62
C ALA A 193 -24.44 12.20 21.74
N ASN A 194 -24.01 12.96 20.74
CA ASN A 194 -22.68 13.58 20.76
C ASN A 194 -22.57 14.71 21.80
N ALA A 195 -23.63 15.51 21.93
CA ALA A 195 -23.71 16.64 22.85
C ALA A 195 -24.51 16.31 24.12
N ALA A 196 -24.09 16.90 25.24
CA ALA A 196 -24.79 16.86 26.51
C ALA A 196 -25.68 18.09 26.68
N PHE A 197 -26.80 17.92 27.35
CA PHE A 197 -27.63 19.00 27.86
C PHE A 197 -27.21 19.34 29.29
N THR A 198 -27.24 20.64 29.61
CA THR A 198 -26.84 21.15 30.92
C THR A 198 -27.83 22.17 31.46
N THR A 199 -27.81 22.39 32.77
CA THR A 199 -28.56 23.45 33.44
C THR A 199 -27.68 24.16 34.46
N GLY A 200 -28.00 25.43 34.75
CA GLY A 200 -27.35 26.20 35.81
C GLY A 200 -25.88 26.50 35.54
N GLY A 201 -25.50 26.67 34.27
CA GLY A 201 -24.13 27.03 33.89
C GLY A 201 -23.19 25.83 33.76
N GLY A 202 -23.70 24.67 33.33
CA GLY A 202 -22.89 23.51 32.95
C GLY A 202 -23.09 22.24 33.78
N THR A 203 -24.08 22.16 34.65
CA THR A 203 -24.39 20.91 35.38
C THR A 203 -25.19 19.97 34.47
N PRO A 204 -24.83 18.67 34.33
CA PRO A 204 -25.62 17.71 33.56
C PRO A 204 -27.08 17.67 34.00
N ILE A 205 -27.99 17.64 33.04
CA ILE A 205 -29.43 17.58 33.34
C ILE A 205 -29.86 16.21 33.85
N THR A 206 -31.04 16.18 34.47
CA THR A 206 -31.77 14.95 34.79
C THR A 206 -33.07 14.92 33.99
N ALA A 207 -33.73 13.77 33.91
CA ALA A 207 -35.01 13.68 33.21
C ALA A 207 -36.10 14.63 33.79
N THR A 208 -36.01 14.98 35.08
CA THR A 208 -36.94 15.90 35.74
C THR A 208 -36.65 17.39 35.48
N THR A 209 -35.55 17.72 34.79
CA THR A 209 -35.20 19.11 34.46
C THR A 209 -36.20 19.67 33.45
N TYR A 210 -36.66 20.91 33.66
CA TYR A 210 -37.59 21.58 32.75
C TYR A 210 -36.89 22.00 31.46
N MET A 211 -37.57 21.85 30.31
CA MET A 211 -37.06 22.30 29.02
C MET A 211 -36.70 23.79 29.02
N SER A 212 -37.43 24.63 29.76
CA SER A 212 -37.16 26.07 29.90
C SER A 212 -35.84 26.39 30.63
N SER A 213 -35.24 25.42 31.32
CA SER A 213 -34.07 25.61 32.18
C SER A 213 -32.74 25.09 31.59
N LEU A 214 -32.77 24.69 30.31
CA LEU A 214 -31.59 24.22 29.60
C LEU A 214 -30.66 25.39 29.25
N ASP A 215 -29.35 25.19 29.43
CA ASP A 215 -28.35 26.17 29.04
C ASP A 215 -28.17 26.26 27.51
N GLN A 216 -28.70 25.27 26.76
CA GLN A 216 -28.58 25.18 25.30
C GLN A 216 -29.49 26.18 24.55
N TRP A 217 -30.38 26.89 25.26
CA TRP A 217 -31.16 27.98 24.70
C TRP A 217 -30.29 29.21 24.47
N THR A 218 -30.14 29.62 23.21
CA THR A 218 -29.52 30.92 22.88
C THR A 218 -30.55 32.05 23.00
N THR A 219 -31.80 31.76 22.65
CA THR A 219 -32.95 32.61 22.88
C THR A 219 -34.06 31.71 23.43
N PRO A 220 -34.43 31.83 24.72
CA PRO A 220 -35.40 30.95 25.35
C PRO A 220 -36.81 31.16 24.81
N LEU A 221 -37.53 30.05 24.62
CA LEU A 221 -38.94 30.02 24.24
C LEU A 221 -39.80 30.81 25.25
N ALA A 222 -40.62 31.74 24.77
CA ALA A 222 -41.52 32.51 25.64
C ALA A 222 -42.76 31.71 26.06
N VAL A 223 -43.46 32.19 27.08
CA VAL A 223 -44.67 31.51 27.59
C VAL A 223 -45.77 31.57 26.54
N GLY A 224 -46.23 30.39 26.09
CA GLY A 224 -47.28 30.24 25.08
C GLY A 224 -46.78 30.01 23.64
N ASP A 225 -45.49 30.19 23.38
CA ASP A 225 -44.89 29.89 22.07
C ASP A 225 -44.73 28.38 21.89
N THR A 226 -44.76 27.88 20.65
CA THR A 226 -44.56 26.45 20.36
C THR A 226 -43.16 26.18 19.79
N GLY A 227 -42.47 25.20 20.37
CA GLY A 227 -41.20 24.69 19.85
C GLY A 227 -41.40 23.33 19.18
N THR A 228 -40.75 23.11 18.03
CA THR A 228 -40.78 21.81 17.34
C THR A 228 -39.38 21.21 17.26
N LEU A 229 -39.21 19.98 17.74
CA LEU A 229 -38.02 19.18 17.54
C LEU A 229 -38.29 18.19 16.41
N ARG A 230 -37.59 18.36 15.29
CA ARG A 230 -37.62 17.42 14.17
C ARG A 230 -36.56 16.36 14.37
N VAL A 231 -36.97 15.10 14.38
CA VAL A 231 -36.10 13.93 14.49
C VAL A 231 -36.24 13.10 13.23
N THR A 232 -35.12 12.84 12.56
CA THR A 232 -35.03 11.89 11.46
C THR A 232 -34.31 10.65 11.94
N TYR A 233 -34.96 9.49 11.82
CA TYR A 233 -34.50 8.22 12.39
C TYR A 233 -34.75 7.04 11.45
N VAL A 234 -34.01 5.96 11.66
CA VAL A 234 -34.21 4.66 11.03
C VAL A 234 -34.82 3.73 12.09
N PRO A 235 -35.94 3.06 11.80
CA PRO A 235 -36.56 2.09 12.72
C PRO A 235 -35.66 0.88 13.01
N GLU A 236 -35.99 0.11 14.05
CA GLU A 236 -35.21 -1.06 14.47
C GLU A 236 -35.15 -2.16 13.41
N GLY A 237 -36.21 -2.29 12.61
CA GLY A 237 -36.28 -3.21 11.46
C GLY A 237 -35.52 -2.74 10.22
N GLY A 238 -34.94 -1.53 10.25
CA GLY A 238 -34.30 -0.92 9.10
C GLY A 238 -35.27 -0.19 8.16
N GLY A 239 -34.75 0.21 7.00
CA GLY A 239 -35.48 0.89 5.94
C GLY A 239 -35.13 2.38 5.81
N ALA A 240 -35.89 3.07 4.96
CA ALA A 240 -35.66 4.48 4.68
C ALA A 240 -35.90 5.34 5.94
N PRO A 241 -35.12 6.42 6.17
CA PRO A 241 -35.30 7.31 7.29
C PRO A 241 -36.70 7.94 7.32
N ILE A 242 -37.28 7.97 8.52
CA ILE A 242 -38.57 8.58 8.82
C ILE A 242 -38.31 9.88 9.57
N THR A 243 -39.05 10.93 9.22
CA THR A 243 -39.01 12.21 9.93
C THR A 243 -40.28 12.40 10.75
N SER A 244 -40.11 12.64 12.05
CA SER A 244 -41.18 12.95 13.00
C SER A 244 -40.93 14.29 13.68
N ASP A 245 -42.01 15.02 13.93
CA ASP A 245 -41.97 16.31 14.61
C ASP A 245 -42.57 16.15 16.02
N ILE A 246 -41.78 16.50 17.04
CA ILE A 246 -42.17 16.51 18.45
C ILE A 246 -42.41 17.97 18.85
N THR A 247 -43.63 18.30 19.26
CA THR A 247 -44.03 19.68 19.55
C THR A 247 -44.32 19.86 21.03
N TRP A 248 -43.80 20.93 21.64
CA TRP A 248 -44.19 21.33 22.99
C TRP A 248 -44.45 22.83 23.07
N THR A 249 -45.19 23.24 24.09
CA THR A 249 -45.49 24.66 24.35
C THR A 249 -44.60 25.19 25.45
N GLY A 250 -44.05 26.38 25.23
CA GLY A 250 -43.25 27.15 26.16
C GLY A 250 -44.05 27.54 27.40
N ALA A 251 -43.39 27.41 28.54
CA ALA A 251 -43.97 27.70 29.84
C ALA A 251 -43.01 28.58 30.65
N ALA A 252 -43.52 29.17 31.73
CA ALA A 252 -42.70 29.99 32.62
C ALA A 252 -41.53 29.16 33.20
N ALA A 253 -40.43 29.83 33.54
CA ALA A 253 -39.27 29.17 34.12
C ALA A 253 -39.65 28.31 35.34
N GLY A 254 -39.36 27.01 35.30
CA GLY A 254 -39.70 26.05 36.35
C GLY A 254 -41.10 25.44 36.24
N ALA A 255 -41.76 25.58 35.08
CA ALA A 255 -43.04 24.97 34.75
C ALA A 255 -43.04 24.47 33.29
N GLY A 256 -44.00 23.61 32.93
CA GLY A 256 -44.19 23.09 31.57
C GLY A 256 -43.51 21.74 31.32
N ALA A 257 -43.24 21.46 30.05
CA ALA A 257 -42.64 20.20 29.62
C ALA A 257 -41.24 19.99 30.24
N THR A 258 -41.05 18.80 30.78
CA THR A 258 -39.79 18.29 31.29
C THR A 258 -39.01 17.58 30.19
N VAL A 259 -37.73 17.33 30.44
CA VAL A 259 -36.92 16.50 29.54
C VAL A 259 -37.51 15.09 29.44
N GLN A 260 -38.11 14.56 30.50
CA GLN A 260 -38.81 13.27 30.48
C GLN A 260 -39.92 13.23 29.43
N ASP A 261 -40.71 14.29 29.29
CA ASP A 261 -41.79 14.34 28.30
C ASP A 261 -41.23 14.20 26.86
N ILE A 262 -40.10 14.87 26.58
CA ILE A 262 -39.41 14.75 25.29
C ILE A 262 -38.78 13.35 25.11
N LEU A 263 -38.25 12.76 26.18
CA LEU A 263 -37.73 11.39 26.12
C LEU A 263 -38.83 10.37 25.87
N ASP A 264 -40.02 10.56 26.44
CA ASP A 264 -41.18 9.71 26.21
C ASP A 264 -41.67 9.84 24.76
N ASP A 265 -41.70 11.05 24.22
CA ASP A 265 -42.02 11.30 22.80
C ASP A 265 -40.99 10.68 21.85
N ILE A 266 -39.69 10.76 22.16
CA ILE A 266 -38.63 10.10 21.40
C ILE A 266 -38.75 8.57 21.52
N THR A 267 -39.05 8.06 22.71
CA THR A 267 -39.29 6.63 22.95
C THR A 267 -40.45 6.12 22.11
N ALA A 268 -41.51 6.91 21.96
CA ALA A 268 -42.66 6.56 21.13
C ALA A 268 -42.35 6.50 19.62
N LEU A 269 -41.21 7.03 19.17
CA LEU A 269 -40.75 6.85 17.78
C LEU A 269 -40.25 5.43 17.50
N PHE A 270 -39.84 4.72 18.54
CA PHE A 270 -39.31 3.37 18.49
C PHE A 270 -40.32 2.39 19.12
N SER A 271 -40.33 1.16 18.63
CA SER A 271 -41.23 0.10 19.09
C SER A 271 -40.63 -0.76 20.20
N ARG A 272 -39.30 -0.81 20.29
CA ARG A 272 -38.49 -1.69 21.14
C ARG A 272 -37.28 -0.98 21.74
N SER A 273 -37.25 0.35 21.73
CA SER A 273 -36.14 1.13 22.26
C SER A 273 -36.63 2.24 23.18
N THR A 274 -35.96 2.40 24.31
CA THR A 274 -36.24 3.43 25.31
C THR A 274 -35.18 4.53 25.27
N ALA A 275 -35.62 5.79 25.22
CA ALA A 275 -34.76 6.96 25.34
C ALA A 275 -34.59 7.39 26.81
N THR A 276 -33.35 7.61 27.22
CA THR A 276 -32.98 8.00 28.60
C THR A 276 -31.92 9.10 28.58
N ILE A 277 -31.66 9.70 29.74
CA ILE A 277 -30.53 10.62 29.93
C ILE A 277 -29.47 9.92 30.79
N ASN A 278 -28.22 9.91 30.34
CA ASN A 278 -27.11 9.37 31.11
C ASN A 278 -26.58 10.38 32.16
N ALA A 279 -25.63 9.95 32.99
CA ALA A 279 -25.02 10.79 34.03
C ALA A 279 -24.30 12.04 33.48
N ASP A 280 -23.93 12.04 32.20
CA ASP A 280 -23.29 13.17 31.54
C ASP A 280 -24.30 14.13 30.89
N GLY A 281 -25.61 13.91 31.04
CA GLY A 281 -26.66 14.75 30.45
C GLY A 281 -26.90 14.48 28.95
N LYS A 282 -26.42 13.36 28.42
CA LYS A 282 -26.59 12.97 27.00
C LYS A 282 -27.81 12.07 26.83
N ILE A 283 -28.52 12.26 25.72
CA ILE A 283 -29.60 11.36 25.32
C ILE A 283 -28.99 10.01 24.91
N VAL A 284 -29.52 8.93 25.45
CA VAL A 284 -29.13 7.56 25.16
C VAL A 284 -30.36 6.76 24.79
N ILE A 285 -30.34 6.13 23.62
CA ILE A 285 -31.40 5.22 23.17
C ILE A 285 -30.87 3.80 23.32
N THR A 286 -31.63 2.98 24.03
CA THR A 286 -31.25 1.60 24.35
C THR A 286 -32.41 0.68 23.99
N ASP A 287 -32.14 -0.41 23.28
CA ASP A 287 -33.16 -1.42 23.04
C ASP A 287 -33.57 -2.12 24.34
N ASP A 288 -34.84 -2.47 24.46
CA ASP A 288 -35.40 -3.08 25.68
C ASP A 288 -34.91 -4.53 25.86
N GLU A 289 -34.63 -5.21 24.75
CA GLU A 289 -34.11 -6.57 24.71
C GLU A 289 -32.93 -6.70 23.74
N GLY A 290 -32.04 -7.65 24.01
CA GLY A 290 -30.95 -7.97 23.10
C GLY A 290 -31.47 -8.61 21.81
N GLY A 291 -30.87 -8.26 20.68
CA GLY A 291 -31.24 -8.82 19.38
C GLY A 291 -30.81 -7.93 18.23
N TYR A 292 -31.08 -8.38 17.01
CA TYR A 292 -30.76 -7.61 15.82
C TYR A 292 -31.57 -6.31 15.75
N SER A 293 -30.88 -5.20 15.54
CA SER A 293 -31.49 -3.87 15.46
C SER A 293 -30.68 -2.94 14.56
N GLN A 294 -31.41 -2.22 13.72
CA GLN A 294 -30.89 -1.17 12.83
C GLN A 294 -31.25 0.24 13.29
N ALA A 295 -31.73 0.40 14.53
CA ALA A 295 -32.18 1.69 15.06
C ALA A 295 -31.07 2.76 14.92
N GLN A 296 -31.39 3.92 14.36
CA GLN A 296 -30.47 5.05 14.28
C GLN A 296 -31.22 6.38 14.34
N ILE A 297 -30.58 7.41 14.89
CA ILE A 297 -31.01 8.80 14.68
C ILE A 297 -29.99 9.47 13.76
N THR A 298 -30.45 9.84 12.57
CA THR A 298 -29.62 10.44 11.53
C THR A 298 -29.49 11.95 11.72
N SER A 299 -30.54 12.61 12.19
CA SER A 299 -30.50 14.05 12.48
C SER A 299 -31.53 14.46 13.51
N MET A 300 -31.19 15.47 14.29
CA MET A 300 -32.11 16.15 15.18
C MET A 300 -31.97 17.66 15.00
N THR A 301 -33.07 18.37 14.83
CA THR A 301 -33.06 19.80 14.54
C THR A 301 -34.21 20.50 15.23
N TYR A 302 -33.92 21.63 15.86
CA TYR A 302 -34.94 22.50 16.42
C TYR A 302 -35.48 23.44 15.35
N ILE A 303 -36.80 23.49 15.20
CA ILE A 303 -37.51 24.39 14.29
C ILE A 303 -38.30 25.38 15.14
N PRO A 304 -37.88 26.66 15.17
CA PRO A 304 -38.58 27.67 15.95
C PRO A 304 -39.83 28.17 15.22
N ASP A 305 -40.88 28.47 15.98
CA ASP A 305 -42.07 29.19 15.50
C ASP A 305 -41.91 30.73 15.63
N ALA A 306 -41.00 31.16 16.52
CA ALA A 306 -40.63 32.56 16.75
C ALA A 306 -39.11 32.78 16.66
N ALA A 307 -38.55 33.74 17.39
CA ALA A 307 -37.11 34.09 17.34
C ALA A 307 -36.22 33.16 18.20
N ASP A 308 -36.78 32.05 18.69
CA ASP A 308 -36.12 31.16 19.64
C ASP A 308 -35.07 30.28 18.97
N SER A 309 -34.12 29.80 19.75
CA SER A 309 -33.09 28.89 19.25
C SER A 309 -32.59 27.97 20.35
N LEU A 310 -32.69 26.67 20.10
CA LEU A 310 -32.16 25.59 20.92
C LEU A 310 -31.04 24.87 20.18
N THR A 311 -29.88 24.75 20.80
CA THR A 311 -28.81 23.88 20.30
C THR A 311 -29.10 22.44 20.69
N VAL A 312 -29.24 21.57 19.69
CA VAL A 312 -29.50 20.13 19.89
C VAL A 312 -28.30 19.30 19.43
N PRO A 313 -28.13 18.07 19.95
CA PRO A 313 -27.17 17.11 19.42
C PRO A 313 -27.31 16.95 17.91
N THR A 314 -26.18 16.92 17.22
CA THR A 314 -26.15 16.84 15.76
C THR A 314 -26.12 15.40 15.24
N PHE A 315 -25.66 14.45 16.07
CA PHE A 315 -25.63 13.03 15.73
C PHE A 315 -25.60 12.14 16.97
N PHE A 316 -25.85 10.85 16.75
CA PHE A 316 -25.76 9.81 17.76
C PHE A 316 -24.67 8.80 17.39
N ASN A 317 -23.80 8.49 18.34
CA ASN A 317 -22.78 7.47 18.20
C ASN A 317 -23.35 6.10 18.57
N LEU A 318 -23.15 5.12 17.67
CA LEU A 318 -23.38 3.73 17.99
C LEU A 318 -22.33 3.25 18.99
N THR A 319 -22.78 3.03 20.23
CA THR A 319 -21.94 2.58 21.35
C THR A 319 -21.87 1.06 21.40
N THR A 320 -23.00 0.39 21.15
CA THR A 320 -23.10 -1.07 21.09
C THR A 320 -24.04 -1.44 19.94
N PRO A 321 -23.63 -2.27 18.98
CA PRO A 321 -24.55 -2.79 17.98
C PRO A 321 -25.49 -3.84 18.57
N GLY A 322 -26.76 -3.79 18.19
CA GLY A 322 -27.74 -4.85 18.47
C GLY A 322 -27.59 -6.00 17.49
N GLY A 323 -27.33 -7.20 18.00
CA GLY A 323 -27.28 -8.43 17.22
C GLY A 323 -27.54 -9.66 18.07
N ASN A 324 -27.94 -10.75 17.41
CA ASN A 324 -28.05 -12.06 18.06
C ASN A 324 -26.67 -12.63 18.45
N ASP A 325 -25.61 -12.12 17.81
CA ASP A 325 -24.21 -12.19 18.23
C ASP A 325 -23.51 -10.94 17.74
N SER A 326 -22.43 -10.54 18.41
CA SER A 326 -21.49 -9.56 17.88
C SER A 326 -20.04 -9.97 18.10
N LYS A 327 -19.18 -9.59 17.15
CA LYS A 327 -17.72 -9.76 17.22
C LYS A 327 -17.05 -8.46 16.81
N ALA A 328 -16.27 -7.87 17.71
CA ALA A 328 -15.50 -6.67 17.41
C ALA A 328 -14.19 -7.01 16.69
N PHE A 329 -13.76 -6.12 15.80
CA PHE A 329 -12.43 -6.17 15.18
C PHE A 329 -11.81 -4.77 15.18
N ASN A 330 -10.48 -4.74 15.24
CA ASN A 330 -9.69 -3.51 15.16
C ASN A 330 -8.60 -3.69 14.11
N ILE A 331 -8.50 -2.76 13.17
CA ILE A 331 -7.52 -2.79 12.10
C ILE A 331 -6.89 -1.41 11.98
N ASN A 332 -5.57 -1.36 11.82
CA ASN A 332 -4.87 -0.12 11.55
C ASN A 332 -4.99 0.20 10.06
N VAL A 333 -5.48 1.39 9.76
CA VAL A 333 -5.50 2.00 8.42
C VAL A 333 -4.62 3.23 8.43
N TYR A 334 -3.94 3.51 7.33
CA TYR A 334 -3.02 4.64 7.20
C TYR A 334 -3.63 5.72 6.33
N ASP A 335 -3.48 6.98 6.75
CA ASP A 335 -3.90 8.14 5.97
C ASP A 335 -2.89 8.51 4.86
N SER A 336 -3.15 9.60 4.14
CA SER A 336 -2.26 10.11 3.09
C SER A 336 -0.93 10.66 3.62
N MET A 337 -0.82 10.89 4.93
CA MET A 337 0.39 11.37 5.61
C MET A 337 1.18 10.22 6.27
N GLY A 338 0.61 9.01 6.27
CA GLY A 338 1.22 7.81 6.88
C GLY A 338 0.92 7.67 8.36
N GLU A 339 0.00 8.48 8.92
CA GLU A 339 -0.43 8.36 10.30
C GLU A 339 -1.38 7.15 10.47
N PRO A 340 -1.14 6.27 11.47
CA PRO A 340 -2.01 5.14 11.72
C PRO A 340 -3.29 5.57 12.45
N HIS A 341 -4.43 5.18 11.89
CA HIS A 341 -5.75 5.29 12.50
C HIS A 341 -6.31 3.90 12.77
N VAL A 342 -6.91 3.70 13.95
CA VAL A 342 -7.61 2.47 14.29
C VAL A 342 -9.04 2.54 13.76
N LEU A 343 -9.34 1.65 12.82
CA LEU A 343 -10.69 1.33 12.39
C LEU A 343 -11.23 0.24 13.31
N SER A 344 -12.24 0.61 14.09
CA SER A 344 -12.98 -0.32 14.93
C SER A 344 -14.33 -0.62 14.30
N GLY A 345 -14.67 -1.89 14.20
CA GLY A 345 -15.93 -2.35 13.64
C GLY A 345 -16.46 -3.58 14.35
N TYR A 346 -17.70 -3.93 14.03
CA TYR A 346 -18.41 -5.06 14.59
C TYR A 346 -19.01 -5.88 13.47
N LEU A 347 -18.90 -7.21 13.58
CA LEU A 347 -19.70 -8.15 12.82
C LEU A 347 -20.87 -8.56 13.68
N VAL A 348 -22.08 -8.36 13.18
CA VAL A 348 -23.33 -8.46 13.92
C VAL A 348 -24.20 -9.51 13.24
N LYS A 349 -24.68 -10.49 13.99
CA LYS A 349 -25.56 -11.52 13.43
C LYS A 349 -26.99 -11.03 13.35
N THR A 350 -27.58 -11.22 12.18
CA THR A 350 -28.98 -10.86 11.88
C THR A 350 -29.96 -11.91 12.40
N ASP A 351 -31.26 -11.68 12.21
CA ASP A 351 -32.31 -12.66 12.44
C ASP A 351 -32.35 -13.75 11.36
N ASP A 352 -31.74 -13.51 10.20
CA ASP A 352 -31.63 -14.46 9.11
C ASP A 352 -30.54 -15.51 9.36
N THR A 353 -30.80 -16.73 8.89
CA THR A 353 -29.88 -17.85 9.09
C THR A 353 -28.59 -17.63 8.29
N ASN A 354 -27.44 -17.67 8.98
CA ASN A 354 -26.10 -17.49 8.41
C ASN A 354 -25.88 -16.14 7.71
N VAL A 355 -26.62 -15.10 8.11
CA VAL A 355 -26.44 -13.75 7.60
C VAL A 355 -25.89 -12.84 8.71
N TRP A 356 -24.87 -12.08 8.33
CA TRP A 356 -24.16 -11.15 9.19
C TRP A 356 -24.09 -9.77 8.53
N ASP A 357 -23.98 -8.74 9.35
CA ASP A 357 -23.66 -7.40 8.88
C ASP A 357 -22.34 -6.96 9.48
N MET A 358 -21.63 -6.09 8.77
CA MET A 358 -20.49 -5.37 9.32
C MET A 358 -20.90 -3.94 9.61
N VAL A 359 -20.62 -3.44 10.81
CA VAL A 359 -20.94 -2.07 11.25
C VAL A 359 -19.67 -1.37 11.71
N ILE A 360 -19.38 -0.20 11.14
CA ILE A 360 -18.23 0.62 11.50
C ILE A 360 -18.73 1.90 12.22
N PRO A 361 -18.73 1.95 13.55
CA PRO A 361 -19.23 3.12 14.28
C PRO A 361 -18.35 4.35 14.09
N SER A 362 -17.02 4.21 14.13
CA SER A 362 -16.08 5.32 13.98
C SER A 362 -14.66 4.85 13.68
N ILE A 363 -13.85 5.78 13.17
CA ILE A 363 -12.39 5.61 13.01
C ILE A 363 -11.70 6.61 13.94
N SER A 364 -10.63 6.20 14.63
CA SER A 364 -9.91 7.08 15.56
C SER A 364 -9.33 8.30 14.84
N GLY A 365 -9.49 9.51 15.40
CA GLY A 365 -9.00 10.75 14.78
C GLY A 365 -10.00 11.42 13.84
N GLU A 366 -11.18 10.82 13.64
CA GLU A 366 -12.31 11.47 12.99
C GLU A 366 -12.81 12.62 13.89
N THR A 367 -12.42 13.87 13.58
CA THR A 367 -12.68 15.05 14.43
C THR A 367 -14.01 15.75 14.09
N ALA A 368 -14.60 15.46 12.93
CA ALA A 368 -15.94 15.86 12.60
C ALA A 368 -16.47 14.93 11.49
N PRO A 369 -17.54 14.19 11.72
CA PRO A 369 -18.30 13.68 10.61
C PRO A 369 -18.96 14.89 9.96
N SER A 370 -18.44 15.39 8.85
CA SER A 370 -19.19 16.30 7.98
C SER A 370 -20.37 15.50 7.40
N TRP A 371 -21.44 15.42 8.18
CA TRP A 371 -22.60 14.57 7.95
C TRP A 371 -23.45 15.03 6.75
N SER A 372 -22.99 16.01 5.95
CA SER A 372 -23.50 16.16 4.58
C SER A 372 -23.12 14.98 3.68
N GLY A 373 -22.16 14.14 4.10
CA GLY A 373 -21.73 12.91 3.42
C GLY A 373 -22.05 11.61 4.16
N TYR A 374 -22.60 11.66 5.38
CA TYR A 374 -23.13 10.47 6.06
C TYR A 374 -24.63 10.45 5.83
N ASN A 375 -24.99 9.83 4.73
CA ASN A 375 -26.34 9.43 4.47
C ASN A 375 -26.28 7.91 4.29
N ILE A 376 -26.94 7.18 5.18
CA ILE A 376 -27.06 5.72 5.07
C ILE A 376 -27.79 5.32 3.76
N ASP A 377 -28.54 6.26 3.17
CA ASP A 377 -29.15 6.14 1.84
C ASP A 377 -28.27 6.70 0.71
N SER A 378 -27.09 7.26 1.02
CA SER A 378 -26.13 7.60 -0.03
C SER A 378 -25.46 6.32 -0.48
N ALA A 379 -25.76 5.92 -1.72
CA ALA A 379 -25.09 4.82 -2.44
C ALA A 379 -23.55 4.98 -2.55
N THR A 380 -22.95 6.02 -1.95
CA THR A 380 -21.51 6.26 -1.94
C THR A 380 -20.87 6.16 -0.55
N PHE A 381 -21.63 6.10 0.56
CA PHE A 381 -21.03 6.03 1.90
C PHE A 381 -21.95 5.45 2.99
N ASN A 382 -22.09 4.12 3.01
CA ASN A 382 -22.74 3.37 4.09
C ASN A 382 -21.69 2.75 5.03
N ARG A 383 -21.75 3.05 6.33
CA ARG A 383 -20.87 2.45 7.36
C ARG A 383 -21.36 1.09 7.86
N ARG A 384 -22.48 0.62 7.33
CA ARG A 384 -22.96 -0.75 7.45
C ARG A 384 -22.80 -1.45 6.11
N ILE A 385 -22.21 -2.64 6.12
CA ILE A 385 -22.29 -3.57 5.00
C ILE A 385 -23.28 -4.64 5.41
N SER A 386 -24.46 -4.58 4.82
CA SER A 386 -25.58 -5.45 5.13
C SER A 386 -25.53 -6.75 4.31
N GLY A 387 -25.97 -7.86 4.89
CA GLY A 387 -26.26 -9.08 4.13
C GLY A 387 -25.04 -9.93 3.75
N ILE A 388 -24.00 -9.99 4.58
CA ILE A 388 -22.88 -10.94 4.41
C ILE A 388 -23.40 -12.36 4.68
N GLN A 389 -23.54 -13.15 3.62
CA GLN A 389 -24.12 -14.50 3.71
C GLN A 389 -23.05 -15.58 3.68
N PHE A 390 -23.30 -16.64 4.45
CA PHE A 390 -22.52 -17.87 4.43
C PHE A 390 -23.39 -19.06 4.03
N ASN A 391 -22.84 -19.95 3.21
CA ASN A 391 -23.44 -21.22 2.85
C ASN A 391 -23.54 -22.15 4.08
N SER A 392 -24.33 -23.22 3.97
CA SER A 392 -24.46 -24.22 5.05
C SER A 392 -23.16 -24.95 5.38
N ASP A 393 -22.19 -24.95 4.47
CA ASP A 393 -20.84 -25.50 4.66
C ASP A 393 -19.87 -24.48 5.31
N GLY A 394 -20.33 -23.26 5.60
CA GLY A 394 -19.54 -22.17 6.17
C GLY A 394 -18.74 -21.35 5.15
N SER A 395 -18.82 -21.67 3.85
CA SER A 395 -18.16 -20.86 2.82
C SER A 395 -18.89 -19.53 2.59
N TYR A 396 -18.14 -18.49 2.24
CA TYR A 396 -18.70 -17.17 1.94
C TYR A 396 -19.56 -17.24 0.66
N ALA A 397 -20.83 -16.84 0.78
CA ALA A 397 -21.82 -16.91 -0.30
C ALA A 397 -22.00 -15.58 -1.05
N GLY A 398 -21.43 -14.48 -0.53
CA GLY A 398 -21.55 -13.15 -1.12
C GLY A 398 -22.35 -12.17 -0.25
N LEU A 399 -22.81 -11.09 -0.87
CA LEU A 399 -23.76 -10.13 -0.28
C LEU A 399 -25.17 -10.39 -0.84
N VAL A 400 -26.18 -10.48 0.03
CA VAL A 400 -27.57 -10.77 -0.37
C VAL A 400 -28.21 -9.59 -1.12
N SER A 401 -27.78 -8.35 -0.84
CA SER A 401 -28.14 -7.16 -1.63
C SER A 401 -26.88 -6.47 -2.14
N SER A 402 -26.85 -6.18 -3.45
CA SER A 402 -25.87 -5.28 -4.06
C SER A 402 -26.37 -3.83 -4.07
N ALA A 403 -27.31 -3.51 -3.18
CA ALA A 403 -28.06 -2.27 -3.19
C ALA A 403 -27.94 -1.57 -1.84
N GLU A 404 -26.70 -1.32 -1.42
CA GLU A 404 -26.31 -0.22 -0.52
C GLU A 404 -24.92 0.27 -0.91
#